data_AF-A0A7C4B8A8-F1
#
_entry.id   AF-A0A7C4B8A8-F1
#
_cell.length_a   1.000
_cell.length_b   1.000
_cell.length_c   1.000
_cell.angle_alpha   90.00
_cell.angle_beta   90.00
_cell.angle_gamma   90.00
#
_symmetry.space_group_name_H-M   'P 1'
#
loop_
_entity.id
_entity.type
_entity.pdbx_description
1 polymer ?
#
loop_
_entity_poly.entity_id
_entity_poly.type
_entity_poly.pdbx_seq_one_letter_code
_entity_poly.pdbx_strand_id
1 'polypeptide(L)'
;MRILLIHADSFSYEVREKAIDHPEPLTSDRAKGFFNEVLVVFVSVEKDDELNTGGIVDSASKSIIDVAERVGAKSIVLYPYAHLSSNLAPPKVAIDILVRLEESLRGSGVNVHRSPFGWYKQFEIKCKGHPLSELSRSIVAGGRVEREEVKPAEAKPSRFIVLDLNGVEHPITKSSVEDLAIIKNYPLLKQFILSEFTGGAPGKAPTHIKLMRRLELVDYEPASDTGHFRFYPKGALLKRLLEEFAFQVAVGINAMVIETPVMYRLDEKDISEQASRFLEKDYRFEADGKKLVLRFAGDFGLFKMMSNAVFSYRQLPIRVFELSPSYRLEKSGECVGLRRLRAFTMPDIHCFCRDLKQGMDEYKLIFESYTRLAESMGIDYVVAFRVVESFYSENREWFKDLVEISGKPAFIELLPEMKHYWIVKHEYQFIDSVGGSAQLCTVQL
;
A
#
# COMPACT_ATOMS: atom_id res chain seq x y z
N MET A 1 -17.30 9.43 8.23
CA MET A 1 -17.60 8.88 9.59
C MET A 1 -16.33 8.24 10.15
N ARG A 2 -15.97 8.53 11.40
CA ARG A 2 -14.88 7.84 12.10
C ARG A 2 -15.44 6.88 13.13
N ILE A 3 -14.90 5.66 13.16
CA ILE A 3 -15.24 4.67 14.18
C ILE A 3 -13.97 4.14 14.85
N LEU A 4 -14.03 3.98 16.17
CA LEU A 4 -13.05 3.25 16.97
C LEU A 4 -13.76 2.06 17.60
N LEU A 5 -13.34 0.85 17.23
CA LEU A 5 -13.90 -0.41 17.70
C LEU A 5 -12.99 -1.00 18.77
N ILE A 6 -13.54 -1.28 19.94
CA ILE A 6 -12.82 -1.89 21.06
C ILE A 6 -13.53 -3.19 21.47
N HIS A 7 -12.85 -4.33 21.30
CA HIS A 7 -13.32 -5.60 21.84
C HIS A 7 -12.95 -5.69 23.32
N ALA A 8 -13.96 -5.81 24.18
CA ALA A 8 -13.81 -5.71 25.62
C ALA A 8 -14.46 -6.89 26.35
N ASP A 9 -13.84 -7.28 27.47
CA ASP A 9 -14.43 -8.19 28.45
C ASP A 9 -15.69 -7.56 29.06
N SER A 10 -15.61 -6.25 29.38
CA SER A 10 -16.71 -5.47 29.92
C SER A 10 -16.67 -4.02 29.47
N PHE A 11 -17.86 -3.44 29.32
CA PHE A 11 -18.09 -2.01 29.09
C PHE A 11 -19.27 -1.52 29.90
N SER A 12 -19.12 -0.39 30.58
CA SER A 12 -20.20 0.26 31.31
C SER A 12 -20.26 1.75 31.00
N TYR A 13 -21.45 2.35 31.05
CA TYR A 13 -21.58 3.79 30.97
C TYR A 13 -22.74 4.30 31.84
N GLU A 14 -22.63 5.55 32.29
CA GLU A 14 -23.66 6.28 33.03
C GLU A 14 -23.74 7.72 32.52
N VAL A 15 -24.96 8.17 32.21
CA VAL A 15 -25.24 9.54 31.77
C VAL A 15 -25.15 10.50 32.97
N ARG A 16 -24.49 11.65 32.77
CA ARG A 16 -24.31 12.67 33.83
C ARG A 16 -25.15 13.90 33.57
N GLU A 17 -24.74 14.72 32.61
CA GLU A 17 -25.39 16.00 32.30
C GLU A 17 -25.41 16.26 30.79
N LYS A 18 -26.14 17.29 30.36
CA LYS A 18 -26.27 17.64 28.95
C LYS A 18 -24.95 18.23 28.43
N ALA A 19 -24.48 17.74 27.28
CA ALA A 19 -23.30 18.28 26.60
C ALA A 19 -23.66 19.31 25.51
N ILE A 20 -24.92 19.36 25.08
CA ILE A 20 -25.47 20.30 24.09
C ILE A 20 -26.86 20.78 24.53
N ASP A 21 -27.35 21.89 23.94
CA ASP A 21 -28.64 22.50 24.30
C ASP A 21 -29.83 21.57 24.06
N HIS A 22 -29.80 20.83 22.94
CA HIS A 22 -30.85 19.93 22.49
C HIS A 22 -30.32 18.50 22.30
N PRO A 23 -30.04 17.77 23.40
CA PRO A 23 -29.57 16.41 23.31
C PRO A 23 -30.72 15.45 22.95
N GLU A 24 -30.37 14.22 22.59
CA GLU A 24 -31.38 13.19 22.38
C GLU A 24 -32.17 12.94 23.68
N PRO A 25 -33.51 12.74 23.61
CA PRO A 25 -34.32 12.45 24.80
C PRO A 25 -33.78 11.24 25.56
N LEU A 26 -33.61 11.40 26.88
CA LEU A 26 -33.08 10.36 27.74
C LEU A 26 -34.23 9.44 28.21
N THR A 27 -34.17 8.18 27.80
CA THR A 27 -35.07 7.13 28.29
C THR A 27 -34.41 6.35 29.44
N SER A 28 -35.21 5.75 30.31
CA SER A 28 -34.71 5.05 31.51
C SER A 28 -33.80 3.86 31.17
N ASP A 29 -34.03 3.18 30.05
CA ASP A 29 -33.23 2.08 29.52
C ASP A 29 -31.89 2.52 28.90
N ARG A 30 -31.72 3.83 28.66
CA ARG A 30 -30.49 4.40 28.06
C ARG A 30 -29.68 5.26 29.02
N ALA A 31 -30.17 5.50 30.25
CA ALA A 31 -29.49 6.28 31.27
C ALA A 31 -28.19 5.64 31.78
N LYS A 32 -28.12 4.31 31.80
CA LYS A 32 -26.93 3.53 32.14
C LYS A 32 -26.94 2.19 31.41
N GLY A 33 -25.77 1.62 31.20
CA GLY A 33 -25.65 0.29 30.59
C GLY A 33 -24.41 -0.45 31.08
N PHE A 34 -24.49 -1.78 31.13
CA PHE A 34 -23.39 -2.68 31.45
C PHE A 34 -23.43 -3.89 30.52
N PHE A 35 -22.31 -4.18 29.86
CA PHE A 35 -22.20 -5.17 28.80
C PHE A 35 -20.94 -6.01 29.01
N ASN A 36 -21.04 -7.32 28.76
CA ASN A 36 -19.91 -8.25 28.78
C ASN A 36 -19.69 -8.83 27.38
N GLU A 37 -18.45 -9.22 27.07
CA GLU A 37 -18.09 -9.84 25.77
C GLU A 37 -18.59 -9.00 24.59
N VAL A 38 -18.17 -7.74 24.56
CA VAL A 38 -18.81 -6.67 23.79
C VAL A 38 -17.82 -6.01 22.83
N LEU A 39 -18.32 -5.66 21.64
CA LEU A 39 -17.65 -4.73 20.74
C LEU A 39 -18.19 -3.32 20.96
N VAL A 40 -17.40 -2.47 21.60
CA VAL A 40 -17.74 -1.06 21.79
C VAL A 40 -17.31 -0.28 20.56
N VAL A 41 -18.25 0.38 19.90
CA VAL A 41 -18.02 1.17 18.71
C VAL A 41 -18.21 2.63 19.06
N PHE A 42 -17.12 3.34 19.27
CA PHE A 42 -17.12 4.80 19.42
C PHE A 42 -17.30 5.43 18.03
N VAL A 43 -18.31 6.29 17.87
CA VAL A 43 -18.71 6.83 16.56
C VAL A 43 -18.65 8.36 16.55
N SER A 44 -17.94 8.93 15.59
CA SER A 44 -18.03 10.34 15.17
C SER A 44 -18.64 10.43 13.78
N VAL A 45 -19.73 11.17 13.65
CA VAL A 45 -20.35 11.49 12.36
C VAL A 45 -19.77 12.82 11.86
N GLU A 46 -19.28 12.82 10.62
CA GLU A 46 -18.60 13.94 9.97
C GLU A 46 -19.55 14.67 9.01
N LYS A 47 -19.31 15.95 8.70
CA LYS A 47 -20.20 16.75 7.83
C LYS A 47 -20.48 16.08 6.48
N ASP A 48 -19.47 15.45 5.90
CA ASP A 48 -19.55 14.81 4.58
C ASP A 48 -20.46 13.57 4.59
N ASP A 49 -20.76 13.00 5.77
CA ASP A 49 -21.66 11.85 5.89
C ASP A 49 -23.12 12.20 5.55
N GLU A 50 -23.49 13.49 5.65
CA GLU A 50 -24.82 14.01 5.27
C GLU A 50 -25.09 13.84 3.77
N LEU A 51 -24.04 13.85 2.94
CA LEU A 51 -24.16 13.78 1.48
C LEU A 51 -24.75 12.44 1.02
N ASN A 52 -24.54 11.36 1.78
CA ASN A 52 -25.07 10.04 1.47
C ASN A 52 -25.24 9.18 2.74
N THR A 53 -26.26 9.55 3.53
CA THR A 53 -26.63 8.87 4.77
C THR A 53 -26.92 7.36 4.61
N GLY A 54 -27.50 6.94 3.49
CA GLY A 54 -27.75 5.50 3.25
C GLY A 54 -26.44 4.73 3.07
N GLY A 55 -25.58 5.22 2.16
CA GLY A 55 -24.32 4.57 1.86
C GLY A 55 -23.33 4.55 3.03
N ILE A 56 -23.33 5.58 3.91
CA ILE A 56 -22.48 5.59 5.10
C ILE A 56 -22.95 4.55 6.12
N VAL A 57 -24.27 4.45 6.34
CA VAL A 57 -24.87 3.48 7.27
C VAL A 57 -24.56 2.06 6.79
N ASP A 58 -24.79 1.75 5.51
CA ASP A 58 -24.51 0.43 4.95
C ASP A 58 -23.03 0.04 5.10
N SER A 59 -22.13 0.98 4.80
CA SER A 59 -20.68 0.74 4.87
C SER A 59 -20.21 0.58 6.32
N ALA A 60 -20.75 1.38 7.24
CA ALA A 60 -20.45 1.28 8.66
C ALA A 60 -20.99 -0.03 9.25
N SER A 61 -22.23 -0.41 8.93
CA SER A 61 -22.85 -1.67 9.36
C SER A 61 -22.02 -2.87 8.93
N LYS A 62 -21.68 -2.98 7.64
CA LYS A 62 -20.84 -4.06 7.11
C LYS A 62 -19.50 -4.13 7.82
N SER A 63 -18.84 -2.98 8.00
CA SER A 63 -17.55 -2.90 8.69
C SER A 63 -17.63 -3.33 10.15
N ILE A 64 -18.68 -2.96 10.87
CA ILE A 64 -18.88 -3.30 12.28
C ILE A 64 -19.19 -4.79 12.43
N ILE A 65 -20.05 -5.35 11.58
CA ILE A 65 -20.42 -6.77 11.58
C ILE A 65 -19.19 -7.65 11.30
N ASP A 66 -18.40 -7.32 10.26
CA ASP A 66 -17.14 -8.02 9.96
C ASP A 66 -16.22 -8.13 11.19
N VAL A 67 -16.03 -7.01 11.90
CA VAL A 67 -15.19 -7.02 13.10
C VAL A 67 -15.83 -7.83 14.22
N ALA A 68 -17.13 -7.66 14.46
CA ALA A 68 -17.86 -8.38 15.50
C ALA A 68 -17.79 -9.90 15.32
N GLU A 69 -17.93 -10.38 14.09
CA GLU A 69 -17.81 -11.81 13.74
C GLU A 69 -16.38 -12.31 13.96
N ARG A 70 -15.37 -11.57 13.47
CA ARG A 70 -13.96 -11.95 13.58
C ARG A 70 -13.46 -12.05 15.02
N VAL A 71 -13.98 -11.20 15.90
CA VAL A 71 -13.60 -11.18 17.33
C VAL A 71 -14.55 -11.99 18.20
N GLY A 72 -15.65 -12.51 17.64
CA GLY A 72 -16.63 -13.32 18.36
C GLY A 72 -17.42 -12.55 19.43
N ALA A 73 -17.66 -11.24 19.21
CA ALA A 73 -18.39 -10.42 20.17
C ALA A 73 -19.87 -10.81 20.25
N LYS A 74 -20.43 -10.91 21.46
CA LYS A 74 -21.84 -11.30 21.69
C LYS A 74 -22.81 -10.13 21.55
N SER A 75 -22.31 -8.92 21.71
CA SER A 75 -23.10 -7.68 21.63
C SER A 75 -22.27 -6.54 21.07
N ILE A 76 -22.95 -5.55 20.50
CA ILE A 76 -22.36 -4.32 19.98
C ILE A 76 -22.93 -3.14 20.77
N VAL A 77 -22.06 -2.24 21.21
CA VAL A 77 -22.48 -0.96 21.82
C VAL A 77 -22.06 0.19 20.92
N LEU A 78 -23.04 0.88 20.33
CA LEU A 78 -22.82 2.15 19.63
C LEU A 78 -22.70 3.28 20.66
N TYR A 79 -21.54 3.90 20.72
CA TYR A 79 -21.23 4.99 21.64
C TYR A 79 -20.91 6.27 20.86
N PRO A 80 -21.83 7.26 20.81
CA PRO A 80 -21.52 8.55 20.19
C PRO A 80 -20.35 9.24 20.92
N TYR A 81 -19.29 9.52 20.16
CA TYR A 81 -18.01 10.02 20.66
C TYR A 81 -17.44 11.04 19.69
N ALA A 82 -17.71 12.33 19.91
CA ALA A 82 -17.35 13.41 19.00
C ALA A 82 -15.83 13.65 18.87
N HIS A 83 -15.02 13.12 19.78
CA HIS A 83 -13.58 13.41 19.84
C HIS A 83 -12.73 12.65 18.80
N LEU A 84 -13.33 11.80 17.94
CA LEU A 84 -12.60 11.13 16.86
C LEU A 84 -12.45 11.99 15.61
N SER A 85 -13.17 13.12 15.50
CA SER A 85 -13.09 14.01 14.34
C SER A 85 -13.19 15.47 14.72
N SER A 86 -12.48 16.32 13.97
CA SER A 86 -12.60 17.78 14.02
C SER A 86 -13.64 18.35 13.05
N ASN A 87 -14.23 17.51 12.18
CA ASN A 87 -15.18 17.93 11.14
C ASN A 87 -16.60 17.36 11.38
N LEU A 88 -17.20 17.69 12.53
CA LEU A 88 -18.46 17.08 12.99
C LEU A 88 -19.69 17.52 12.20
N ALA A 89 -20.58 16.57 11.93
CA ALA A 89 -21.91 16.84 11.37
C ALA A 89 -22.82 17.60 12.34
N PRO A 90 -23.86 18.31 11.85
CA PRO A 90 -24.90 18.87 12.71
C PRO A 90 -25.56 17.80 13.59
N PRO A 91 -25.93 18.11 14.86
CA PRO A 91 -26.52 17.13 15.79
C PRO A 91 -27.70 16.33 15.23
N LYS A 92 -28.59 16.98 14.47
CA LYS A 92 -29.76 16.34 13.86
C LYS A 92 -29.37 15.23 12.87
N VAL A 93 -28.33 15.49 12.07
CA VAL A 93 -27.79 14.54 11.09
C VAL A 93 -27.09 13.39 11.79
N ALA A 94 -26.28 13.70 12.81
CA ALA A 94 -25.59 12.68 13.60
C ALA A 94 -26.57 11.72 14.28
N ILE A 95 -27.65 12.24 14.87
CA ILE A 95 -28.71 11.42 15.49
C ILE A 95 -29.38 10.52 14.46
N ASP A 96 -29.78 11.06 13.30
CA ASP A 96 -30.42 10.29 12.21
C ASP A 96 -29.53 9.14 11.73
N ILE A 97 -28.25 9.39 11.45
CA ILE A 97 -27.29 8.36 11.04
C ILE A 97 -27.11 7.29 12.13
N LEU A 98 -27.00 7.70 13.40
CA LEU A 98 -26.82 6.76 14.50
C LEU A 98 -28.06 5.86 14.73
N VAL A 99 -29.27 6.40 14.54
CA VAL A 99 -30.52 5.61 14.62
C VAL A 99 -30.58 4.60 13.48
N ARG A 100 -30.31 5.03 12.24
CA ARG A 100 -30.30 4.13 11.08
C ARG A 100 -29.22 3.05 11.20
N LEU A 101 -28.06 3.38 11.77
CA LEU A 101 -27.00 2.41 12.05
C LEU A 101 -27.42 1.38 13.09
N GLU A 102 -28.08 1.81 14.17
CA GLU A 102 -28.66 0.91 15.18
C GLU A 102 -29.69 -0.05 14.55
N GLU A 103 -30.60 0.46 13.71
CA GLU A 103 -31.61 -0.33 13.01
C GLU A 103 -30.98 -1.33 12.02
N SER A 104 -30.01 -0.86 11.22
CA SER A 104 -29.30 -1.68 10.23
C SER A 104 -28.58 -2.86 10.91
N LEU A 105 -27.85 -2.61 11.99
CA LEU A 105 -27.14 -3.66 12.75
C LEU A 105 -28.10 -4.65 13.41
N ARG A 106 -29.24 -4.18 13.95
CA ARG A 106 -30.28 -5.06 14.49
C ARG A 106 -30.92 -5.93 13.42
N GLY A 107 -31.12 -5.38 12.22
CA GLY A 107 -31.62 -6.11 11.06
C GLY A 107 -30.73 -7.29 10.65
N SER A 108 -29.44 -7.25 10.97
CA SER A 108 -28.49 -8.34 10.75
C SER A 108 -28.45 -9.39 11.88
N GLY A 109 -29.36 -9.33 12.85
CA GLY A 109 -29.50 -10.33 13.91
C GLY A 109 -28.52 -10.19 15.07
N VAL A 110 -27.82 -9.06 15.19
CA VAL A 110 -26.87 -8.81 16.29
C VAL A 110 -27.58 -8.10 17.45
N ASN A 111 -27.16 -8.40 18.69
CA ASN A 111 -27.62 -7.66 19.86
C ASN A 111 -26.92 -6.30 19.95
N VAL A 112 -27.66 -5.23 19.70
CA VAL A 112 -27.12 -3.86 19.58
C VAL A 112 -27.76 -2.94 20.61
N HIS A 113 -26.90 -2.25 21.37
CA HIS A 113 -27.27 -1.16 22.25
C HIS A 113 -26.67 0.16 21.78
N ARG A 114 -27.39 1.26 21.96
CA ARG A 114 -26.89 2.61 21.65
C ARG A 114 -27.00 3.51 22.87
N SER A 115 -25.88 4.13 23.26
CA SER A 115 -25.90 5.16 24.29
C SER A 115 -26.43 6.49 23.73
N PRO A 116 -27.07 7.35 24.56
CA PRO A 116 -27.74 8.54 24.06
C PRO A 116 -26.74 9.59 23.53
N PHE A 117 -27.14 10.30 22.48
CA PHE A 117 -26.36 11.38 21.87
C PHE A 117 -26.52 12.72 22.62
N GLY A 118 -25.45 13.50 22.71
CA GLY A 118 -25.49 14.86 23.28
C GLY A 118 -25.41 14.94 24.81
N TRP A 119 -25.00 13.86 25.46
CA TRP A 119 -24.84 13.80 26.92
C TRP A 119 -23.38 13.52 27.30
N TYR A 120 -22.90 14.18 28.35
CA TYR A 120 -21.69 13.73 29.02
C TYR A 120 -21.97 12.41 29.72
N LYS A 121 -21.07 11.46 29.51
CA LYS A 121 -21.19 10.08 29.98
C LYS A 121 -19.87 9.67 30.59
N GLN A 122 -19.92 9.16 31.81
CA GLN A 122 -18.79 8.43 32.38
C GLN A 122 -18.86 6.99 31.87
N PHE A 123 -17.71 6.37 31.59
CA PHE A 123 -17.65 4.97 31.19
C PHE A 123 -16.43 4.27 31.77
N GLU A 124 -16.53 2.96 31.94
CA GLU A 124 -15.41 2.07 32.22
C GLU A 124 -15.33 1.02 31.10
N ILE A 125 -14.10 0.68 30.71
CA ILE A 125 -13.86 -0.33 29.68
C ILE A 125 -12.69 -1.23 30.10
N LYS A 126 -12.89 -2.54 29.99
CA LYS A 126 -11.85 -3.54 30.16
C LYS A 126 -11.55 -4.17 28.81
N CYS A 127 -10.66 -3.55 28.05
CA CYS A 127 -10.25 -4.00 26.72
C CYS A 127 -9.51 -5.34 26.78
N LYS A 128 -9.75 -6.22 25.80
CA LYS A 128 -9.01 -7.48 25.63
C LYS A 128 -7.63 -7.21 25.03
N GLY A 129 -6.66 -8.06 25.32
CA GLY A 129 -5.29 -7.94 24.80
C GLY A 129 -5.01 -8.84 23.61
N HIS A 130 -5.46 -8.48 22.40
CA HIS A 130 -5.15 -9.23 21.17
C HIS A 130 -5.11 -8.30 19.93
N PRO A 131 -4.47 -8.68 18.81
CA PRO A 131 -4.26 -7.76 17.68
C PRO A 131 -5.51 -7.08 17.08
N LEU A 132 -6.68 -7.71 17.21
CA LEU A 132 -7.97 -7.15 16.75
C LEU A 132 -8.79 -6.46 17.85
N SER A 133 -8.23 -6.23 19.04
CA SER A 133 -8.98 -5.69 20.18
C SER A 133 -9.21 -4.20 20.08
N GLU A 134 -8.39 -3.49 19.32
CA GLU A 134 -8.43 -2.05 19.14
C GLU A 134 -8.26 -1.74 17.65
N LEU A 135 -9.31 -1.25 17.00
CA LEU A 135 -9.31 -0.94 15.58
C LEU A 135 -9.89 0.45 15.35
N SER A 136 -9.23 1.28 14.56
CA SER A 136 -9.84 2.52 14.05
C SER A 136 -10.10 2.40 12.56
N ARG A 137 -11.27 2.87 12.12
CA ARG A 137 -11.66 2.89 10.71
C ARG A 137 -12.28 4.22 10.34
N SER A 138 -12.10 4.59 9.08
CA SER A 138 -12.72 5.75 8.46
C SER A 138 -13.68 5.23 7.41
N ILE A 139 -14.96 5.49 7.59
CA ILE A 139 -16.03 5.00 6.73
C ILE A 139 -16.43 6.15 5.81
N VAL A 140 -16.61 5.83 4.53
CA VAL A 140 -17.08 6.75 3.48
C VAL A 140 -18.33 6.16 2.82
N ALA A 141 -19.27 7.02 2.44
CA ALA A 141 -20.52 6.62 1.83
C ALA A 141 -20.33 6.21 0.36
N GLY A 142 -20.93 5.09 -0.04
CA GLY A 142 -20.62 4.45 -1.32
C GLY A 142 -19.40 3.57 -1.14
N GLY A 143 -19.53 2.62 -0.22
CA GLY A 143 -18.49 1.71 0.22
C GLY A 143 -17.62 1.31 -0.95
N ARG A 144 -16.31 1.35 -0.70
CA ARG A 144 -15.32 0.56 -1.40
C ARG A 144 -15.86 0.02 -2.73
N VAL A 145 -15.48 0.66 -3.82
CA VAL A 145 -14.86 -0.16 -4.85
C VAL A 145 -13.58 -0.72 -4.20
N GLU A 146 -13.77 -1.64 -3.26
CA GLU A 146 -13.19 -2.95 -3.41
C GLU A 146 -13.42 -3.20 -4.88
N ARG A 147 -12.33 -3.27 -5.64
CA ARG A 147 -12.30 -4.29 -6.67
C ARG A 147 -13.12 -5.45 -6.10
N GLU A 148 -13.93 -6.10 -6.91
CA GLU A 148 -13.92 -7.54 -6.72
C GLU A 148 -12.42 -7.91 -6.70
N GLU A 149 -11.84 -8.04 -5.49
CA GLU A 149 -11.30 -9.32 -5.13
C GLU A 149 -12.42 -10.25 -5.54
N VAL A 150 -12.34 -10.68 -6.81
CA VAL A 150 -12.53 -12.08 -7.12
C VAL A 150 -11.91 -12.74 -5.92
N LYS A 151 -12.74 -13.19 -4.97
CA LYS A 151 -12.28 -14.08 -3.92
C LYS A 151 -11.51 -15.11 -4.73
N PRO A 152 -10.18 -15.16 -4.65
CA PRO A 152 -9.48 -16.18 -5.39
C PRO A 152 -10.07 -17.45 -4.81
N ALA A 153 -10.77 -18.23 -5.63
CA ALA A 153 -11.35 -19.49 -5.21
C ALA A 153 -10.23 -20.26 -4.53
N GLU A 154 -10.23 -20.33 -3.18
CA GLU A 154 -9.09 -20.77 -2.36
C GLU A 154 -7.75 -20.75 -3.12
N ALA A 155 -7.23 -19.57 -3.47
CA ALA A 155 -6.06 -19.53 -4.35
C ALA A 155 -4.96 -20.39 -3.74
N LYS A 156 -4.50 -21.37 -4.53
CA LYS A 156 -3.37 -22.22 -4.16
C LYS A 156 -2.24 -21.32 -3.62
N PRO A 157 -1.60 -21.68 -2.50
CA PRO A 157 -0.50 -20.88 -1.99
C PRO A 157 0.61 -20.80 -3.05
N SER A 158 1.30 -19.64 -3.12
CA SER A 158 2.50 -19.51 -3.94
C SER A 158 3.52 -20.57 -3.54
N ARG A 159 4.24 -21.11 -4.52
CA ARG A 159 5.38 -22.00 -4.28
C ARG A 159 6.67 -21.20 -4.35
N PHE A 160 7.62 -21.51 -3.48
CA PHE A 160 8.90 -20.81 -3.44
C PHE A 160 10.03 -21.76 -3.84
N ILE A 161 10.96 -21.28 -4.68
CA ILE A 161 12.15 -22.02 -5.08
C ILE A 161 13.38 -21.10 -5.05
N VAL A 162 14.56 -21.72 -4.99
CA VAL A 162 15.83 -21.09 -5.37
C VAL A 162 16.28 -21.73 -6.68
N LEU A 163 16.53 -20.91 -7.71
CA LEU A 163 17.12 -21.34 -8.96
C LEU A 163 18.62 -21.07 -8.91
N ASP A 164 19.44 -22.12 -9.08
CA ASP A 164 20.90 -22.00 -9.08
C ASP A 164 21.49 -21.70 -10.46
N LEU A 165 22.80 -21.45 -10.51
CA LEU A 165 23.52 -21.09 -11.73
C LEU A 165 23.55 -22.22 -12.78
N ASN A 166 23.27 -23.47 -12.39
CA ASN A 166 23.20 -24.59 -13.32
C ASN A 166 21.75 -24.83 -13.80
N GLY A 167 20.79 -24.01 -13.36
CA GLY A 167 19.38 -24.18 -13.63
C GLY A 167 18.70 -25.24 -12.76
N VAL A 168 19.33 -25.69 -11.66
CA VAL A 168 18.70 -26.64 -10.74
C VAL A 168 17.77 -25.89 -9.80
N GLU A 169 16.53 -26.37 -9.70
CA GLU A 169 15.51 -25.85 -8.81
C GLU A 169 15.61 -26.49 -7.43
N HIS A 170 15.68 -25.66 -6.40
CA HIS A 170 15.68 -26.10 -5.00
C HIS A 170 14.39 -25.58 -4.34
N PRO A 171 13.36 -26.44 -4.13
CA PRO A 171 12.15 -26.02 -3.43
C PRO A 171 12.44 -25.56 -2.01
N ILE A 172 11.83 -24.44 -1.61
CA ILE A 172 12.05 -23.87 -0.27
C ILE A 172 10.72 -23.69 0.47
N THR A 173 10.75 -24.07 1.74
CA THR A 173 9.75 -23.81 2.76
C THR A 173 10.42 -23.16 3.96
N LYS A 174 9.64 -22.52 4.84
CA LYS A 174 10.14 -21.86 6.05
C LYS A 174 11.06 -22.74 6.91
N SER A 175 10.81 -24.05 6.99
CA SER A 175 11.62 -24.99 7.76
C SER A 175 12.88 -25.48 7.03
N SER A 176 12.89 -25.45 5.69
CA SER A 176 14.01 -25.99 4.90
C SER A 176 15.16 -24.99 4.66
N VAL A 177 14.94 -23.69 4.86
CA VAL A 177 15.89 -22.63 4.46
C VAL A 177 17.27 -22.80 5.09
N GLU A 178 17.33 -23.28 6.34
CA GLU A 178 18.60 -23.44 7.06
C GLU A 178 19.46 -24.60 6.55
N ASP A 179 18.84 -25.59 5.91
CA ASP A 179 19.48 -26.83 5.47
C ASP A 179 19.97 -26.77 4.02
N LEU A 180 19.56 -25.75 3.24
CA LEU A 180 20.00 -25.60 1.84
C LEU A 180 21.50 -25.30 1.76
N ALA A 181 22.24 -26.24 1.17
CA ALA A 181 23.67 -26.11 0.95
C ALA A 181 24.04 -24.87 0.11
N ILE A 182 23.24 -24.56 -0.91
CA ILE A 182 23.49 -23.40 -1.77
C ILE A 182 23.43 -22.08 -1.00
N ILE A 183 22.49 -21.95 -0.04
CA ILE A 183 22.27 -20.72 0.70
C ILE A 183 23.45 -20.38 1.62
N LYS A 184 24.26 -21.38 2.03
CA LYS A 184 25.47 -21.16 2.85
C LYS A 184 26.49 -20.24 2.18
N ASN A 185 26.55 -20.26 0.85
CA ASN A 185 27.48 -19.42 0.07
C ASN A 185 26.90 -18.04 -0.27
N TYR A 186 25.60 -17.81 -0.02
CA TYR A 186 24.89 -16.58 -0.36
C TYR A 186 24.14 -16.02 0.87
N PRO A 187 24.85 -15.38 1.82
CA PRO A 187 24.27 -14.93 3.09
C PRO A 187 23.16 -13.88 2.91
N LEU A 188 23.25 -13.01 1.89
CA LEU A 188 22.21 -12.04 1.59
C LEU A 188 20.93 -12.70 1.08
N LEU A 189 21.07 -13.73 0.23
CA LEU A 189 19.93 -14.52 -0.23
C LEU A 189 19.25 -15.22 0.96
N LYS A 190 20.03 -15.80 1.88
CA LYS A 190 19.51 -16.39 3.12
C LYS A 190 18.66 -15.38 3.88
N GLN A 191 19.22 -14.21 4.13
CA GLN A 191 18.58 -13.16 4.90
C GLN A 191 17.30 -12.67 4.25
N PHE A 192 17.33 -12.47 2.93
CA PHE A 192 16.16 -12.07 2.15
C PHE A 192 15.04 -13.12 2.26
N ILE A 193 15.34 -14.39 2.01
CA ILE A 193 14.36 -15.49 2.09
C ILE A 193 13.74 -15.57 3.49
N LEU A 194 14.56 -15.48 4.55
CA LEU A 194 14.05 -15.47 5.93
C LEU A 194 13.13 -14.27 6.18
N SER A 195 13.47 -13.10 5.65
CA SER A 195 12.63 -11.89 5.81
C SER A 195 11.27 -12.02 5.12
N GLU A 196 11.20 -12.66 3.94
CA GLU A 196 9.95 -12.93 3.23
C GLU A 196 9.03 -13.88 4.03
N PHE A 197 9.58 -14.91 4.69
CA PHE A 197 8.79 -15.87 5.48
C PHE A 197 8.44 -15.42 6.91
N THR A 198 9.22 -14.52 7.50
CA THR A 198 9.03 -14.07 8.88
C THR A 198 8.17 -12.83 8.98
N GLY A 199 8.24 -11.92 7.98
CA GLY A 199 7.50 -10.67 7.97
C GLY A 199 7.90 -9.78 9.15
N GLY A 200 8.78 -8.81 8.93
CA GLY A 200 9.22 -7.93 10.00
C GLY A 200 9.82 -6.63 9.49
N ALA A 201 9.39 -5.50 10.07
CA ALA A 201 10.10 -4.25 9.91
C ALA A 201 11.39 -4.28 10.77
N PRO A 202 12.52 -3.74 10.28
CA PRO A 202 13.73 -3.65 11.08
C PRO A 202 13.48 -2.91 12.39
N GLY A 203 13.91 -3.46 13.52
CA GLY A 203 13.70 -2.85 14.84
C GLY A 203 14.56 -1.61 15.13
N LYS A 204 15.39 -1.18 14.17
CA LYS A 204 16.30 -0.03 14.30
C LYS A 204 16.18 0.88 13.09
N ALA A 205 16.38 2.18 13.30
CA ALA A 205 16.46 3.15 12.22
C ALA A 205 17.72 2.91 11.34
N PRO A 206 17.58 2.84 10.01
CA PRO A 206 18.72 2.71 9.10
C PRO A 206 19.80 3.78 9.29
N THR A 207 21.07 3.40 9.14
CA THR A 207 22.23 4.27 9.39
C THR A 207 22.23 5.52 8.49
N HIS A 208 21.67 5.44 7.27
CA HIS A 208 21.65 6.57 6.34
C HIS A 208 20.89 7.79 6.89
N ILE A 209 19.89 7.60 7.77
CA ILE A 209 19.14 8.70 8.38
C ILE A 209 20.06 9.61 9.20
N LYS A 210 21.03 9.03 9.91
CA LYS A 210 22.04 9.81 10.66
C LYS A 210 23.05 10.44 9.71
N LEU A 211 23.50 9.69 8.70
CA LEU A 211 24.54 10.13 7.76
C LEU A 211 24.07 11.28 6.87
N MET A 212 22.87 11.21 6.30
CA MET A 212 22.35 12.22 5.38
C MET A 212 22.28 13.61 6.05
N ARG A 213 21.97 13.64 7.36
CA ARG A 213 21.90 14.85 8.17
C ARG A 213 23.29 15.32 8.60
N ARG A 214 24.10 14.41 9.14
CA ARG A 214 25.47 14.71 9.62
C ARG A 214 26.37 15.25 8.51
N LEU A 215 26.19 14.76 7.29
CA LEU A 215 26.99 15.15 6.13
C LEU A 215 26.37 16.34 5.36
N GLU A 216 25.27 16.91 5.85
CA GLU A 216 24.54 18.00 5.18
C GLU A 216 24.23 17.65 3.72
N LEU A 217 23.69 16.45 3.51
CA LEU A 217 23.23 16.00 2.19
C LEU A 217 21.73 16.26 2.09
N VAL A 218 20.97 15.68 3.02
CA VAL A 218 19.52 15.69 3.02
C VAL A 218 19.02 15.81 4.45
N ASP A 219 17.94 16.55 4.66
CA ASP A 219 17.31 16.67 5.98
C ASP A 219 15.79 16.77 5.83
N TYR A 220 15.10 16.49 6.93
CA TYR A 220 13.66 16.64 6.99
C TYR A 220 13.29 18.12 6.84
N GLU A 221 12.14 18.39 6.23
CA GLU A 221 11.59 19.73 6.13
C GLU A 221 10.31 19.84 7.00
N PRO A 222 10.40 20.38 8.23
CA PRO A 222 9.24 20.48 9.13
C PRO A 222 8.08 21.31 8.58
N ALA A 223 8.34 22.21 7.62
CA ALA A 223 7.30 22.97 6.93
C ALA A 223 6.61 22.17 5.80
N SER A 224 7.08 20.96 5.50
CA SER A 224 6.53 20.08 4.47
C SER A 224 5.89 18.83 5.07
N ASP A 225 5.20 18.05 4.23
CA ASP A 225 4.60 16.79 4.65
C ASP A 225 5.67 15.70 4.91
N THR A 226 5.31 14.69 5.69
CA THR A 226 6.20 13.56 5.99
C THR A 226 6.70 12.90 4.70
N GLY A 227 8.00 12.62 4.61
CA GLY A 227 8.56 11.98 3.41
C GLY A 227 8.87 12.94 2.26
N HIS A 228 8.73 14.25 2.47
CA HIS A 228 9.25 15.30 1.60
C HIS A 228 10.50 15.89 2.24
N PHE A 229 11.63 15.83 1.53
CA PHE A 229 12.94 16.17 2.07
C PHE A 229 13.51 17.42 1.41
N ARG A 230 14.29 18.19 2.16
CA ARG A 230 15.15 19.24 1.60
C ARG A 230 16.54 18.67 1.31
N PHE A 231 17.11 19.07 0.19
CA PHE A 231 18.47 18.71 -0.21
C PHE A 231 19.37 19.93 -0.05
N TYR A 232 20.45 19.78 0.70
CA TYR A 232 21.52 20.78 0.76
C TYR A 232 22.37 20.71 -0.51
N PRO A 233 23.23 21.72 -0.81
CA PRO A 233 23.98 21.76 -2.07
C PRO A 233 24.72 20.47 -2.42
N LYS A 234 25.35 19.80 -1.44
CA LYS A 234 26.05 18.52 -1.65
C LYS A 234 25.10 17.39 -2.01
N GLY A 235 23.97 17.27 -1.32
CA GLY A 235 22.96 16.25 -1.62
C GLY A 235 22.22 16.52 -2.92
N ALA A 236 21.96 17.79 -3.24
CA ALA A 236 21.38 18.20 -4.52
C ALA A 236 22.30 17.85 -5.69
N LEU A 237 23.61 18.10 -5.56
CA LEU A 237 24.61 17.68 -6.55
C LEU A 237 24.62 16.15 -6.71
N LEU A 238 24.65 15.39 -5.61
CA LEU A 238 24.60 13.92 -5.65
C LEU A 238 23.34 13.42 -6.38
N LYS A 239 22.16 13.95 -6.02
CA LYS A 239 20.90 13.60 -6.68
C LYS A 239 20.95 13.91 -8.17
N ARG A 240 21.47 15.08 -8.56
CA ARG A 240 21.59 15.47 -9.96
C ARG A 240 22.51 14.54 -10.75
N LEU A 241 23.64 14.12 -10.17
CA LEU A 241 24.56 13.18 -10.81
C LEU A 241 23.91 11.80 -11.00
N LEU A 242 23.09 11.35 -10.04
CA LEU A 242 22.32 10.09 -10.15
C LEU A 242 21.22 10.18 -11.22
N GLU A 243 20.53 11.33 -11.32
CA GLU A 243 19.54 11.59 -12.37
C GLU A 243 20.17 11.61 -13.76
N GLU A 244 21.31 12.29 -13.91
CA GLU A 244 22.09 12.31 -15.14
C GLU A 244 22.54 10.90 -15.51
N PHE A 245 23.03 10.14 -14.54
CA PHE A 245 23.44 8.76 -14.76
C PHE A 245 22.29 7.87 -15.25
N ALA A 246 21.10 7.97 -14.64
CA ALA A 246 19.92 7.25 -15.10
C ALA A 246 19.52 7.65 -16.54
N PHE A 247 19.62 8.95 -16.87
CA PHE A 247 19.41 9.44 -18.23
C PHE A 247 20.42 8.83 -19.22
N GLN A 248 21.71 8.75 -18.87
CA GLN A 248 22.72 8.13 -19.73
C GLN A 248 22.45 6.63 -19.95
N VAL A 249 21.97 5.91 -18.93
CA VAL A 249 21.54 4.50 -19.09
C VAL A 249 20.37 4.39 -20.07
N ALA A 250 19.36 5.26 -19.94
CA ALA A 250 18.21 5.29 -20.83
C ALA A 250 18.60 5.60 -22.30
N VAL A 251 19.47 6.58 -22.51
CA VAL A 251 20.02 6.90 -23.84
C VAL A 251 20.82 5.71 -24.40
N GLY A 252 21.60 5.02 -23.56
CA GLY A 252 22.38 3.85 -23.94
C GLY A 252 21.56 2.69 -24.52
N ILE A 253 20.28 2.57 -24.12
CA ILE A 253 19.34 1.60 -24.69
C ILE A 253 18.43 2.19 -25.79
N ASN A 254 18.73 3.40 -26.26
CA ASN A 254 17.95 4.16 -27.23
C ASN A 254 16.51 4.47 -26.77
N ALA A 255 16.32 4.74 -25.47
CA ALA A 255 15.04 5.23 -24.97
C ALA A 255 14.81 6.69 -25.36
N MET A 256 13.58 7.00 -25.76
CA MET A 256 13.14 8.36 -26.04
C MET A 256 12.69 9.03 -24.75
N VAL A 257 13.22 10.22 -24.49
CA VAL A 257 12.90 10.95 -23.26
C VAL A 257 11.61 11.72 -23.44
N ILE A 258 10.75 11.63 -22.42
CA ILE A 258 9.48 12.35 -22.34
C ILE A 258 9.39 13.10 -21.01
N GLU A 259 8.44 14.01 -20.91
CA GLU A 259 8.07 14.68 -19.68
C GLU A 259 6.56 14.79 -19.63
N THR A 260 5.96 14.35 -18.52
CA THR A 260 4.51 14.39 -18.36
C THR A 260 4.10 15.16 -17.10
N PRO A 261 2.88 15.73 -17.05
CA PRO A 261 2.40 16.46 -15.88
C PRO A 261 2.44 15.62 -14.59
N VAL A 262 2.57 16.28 -13.44
CA VAL A 262 2.52 15.61 -12.13
C VAL A 262 1.10 15.48 -11.56
N MET A 263 0.15 16.21 -12.14
CA MET A 263 -1.19 16.40 -11.61
C MET A 263 -2.22 16.17 -12.71
N TYR A 264 -3.24 15.38 -12.41
CA TYR A 264 -4.27 14.98 -13.37
C TYR A 264 -5.66 15.20 -12.80
N ARG A 265 -6.64 15.42 -13.69
CA ARG A 265 -8.05 15.54 -13.30
C ARG A 265 -8.70 14.17 -13.20
N LEU A 266 -9.47 13.96 -12.14
CA LEU A 266 -10.15 12.70 -11.87
C LEU A 266 -11.46 12.51 -12.67
N ASP A 267 -11.91 13.52 -13.41
CA ASP A 267 -13.02 13.40 -14.37
C ASP A 267 -12.57 12.77 -15.71
N GLU A 268 -11.27 12.67 -15.96
CA GLU A 268 -10.72 11.92 -17.08
C GLU A 268 -10.79 10.41 -16.79
N LYS A 269 -11.48 9.65 -17.65
CA LYS A 269 -11.80 8.23 -17.41
C LYS A 269 -10.56 7.36 -17.22
N ASP A 270 -9.56 7.50 -18.09
CA ASP A 270 -8.29 6.76 -18.05
C ASP A 270 -7.52 7.04 -16.75
N ILE A 271 -7.48 8.30 -16.32
CA ILE A 271 -6.86 8.70 -15.05
C ILE A 271 -7.63 8.14 -13.86
N SER A 272 -8.96 8.24 -13.86
CA SER A 272 -9.80 7.73 -12.78
C SER A 272 -9.70 6.20 -12.65
N GLU A 273 -9.62 5.48 -13.76
CA GLU A 273 -9.44 4.02 -13.76
C GLU A 273 -8.07 3.60 -13.23
N GLN A 274 -7.01 4.35 -13.53
CA GLN A 274 -5.69 4.10 -12.95
C GLN A 274 -5.67 4.43 -11.46
N ALA A 275 -6.22 5.58 -11.06
CA ALA A 275 -6.31 6.01 -9.67
C ALA A 275 -7.19 5.09 -8.81
N SER A 276 -8.24 4.49 -9.38
CA SER A 276 -9.12 3.56 -8.66
C SER A 276 -8.39 2.31 -8.16
N ARG A 277 -7.31 1.91 -8.85
CA ARG A 277 -6.50 0.74 -8.45
C ARG A 277 -5.68 0.99 -7.19
N PHE A 278 -5.50 2.25 -6.78
CA PHE A 278 -4.62 2.66 -5.68
C PHE A 278 -5.30 3.64 -4.69
N LEU A 279 -6.64 3.57 -4.60
CA LEU A 279 -7.51 4.48 -3.84
C LEU A 279 -7.06 4.83 -2.42
N GLU A 280 -6.33 3.93 -1.75
CA GLU A 280 -5.95 4.11 -0.34
C GLU A 280 -4.65 4.93 -0.13
N LYS A 281 -3.90 5.28 -1.19
CA LYS A 281 -2.53 5.83 -1.05
C LYS A 281 -2.15 6.97 -2.01
N ASP A 282 -3.11 7.76 -2.52
CA ASP A 282 -2.82 8.90 -3.40
C ASP A 282 -3.14 10.27 -2.76
N TYR A 283 -2.51 11.33 -3.27
CA TYR A 283 -2.80 12.70 -2.86
C TYR A 283 -3.92 13.26 -3.72
N ARG A 284 -5.06 13.61 -3.11
CA ARG A 284 -6.22 14.20 -3.77
C ARG A 284 -6.56 15.55 -3.19
N PHE A 285 -6.98 16.47 -4.05
CA PHE A 285 -7.36 17.83 -3.66
C PHE A 285 -8.35 18.39 -4.67
N GLU A 286 -9.04 19.45 -4.26
CA GLU A 286 -9.98 20.17 -5.10
C GLU A 286 -9.42 21.57 -5.36
N ALA A 287 -9.38 21.98 -6.62
CA ALA A 287 -8.99 23.32 -7.03
C ALA A 287 -9.81 23.73 -8.26
N ASP A 288 -10.30 24.96 -8.28
CA ASP A 288 -11.09 25.49 -9.42
C ASP A 288 -12.28 24.58 -9.80
N GLY A 289 -12.98 24.04 -8.78
CA GLY A 289 -14.11 23.11 -8.95
C GLY A 289 -13.75 21.74 -9.54
N LYS A 290 -12.45 21.43 -9.70
CA LYS A 290 -11.96 20.16 -10.26
C LYS A 290 -11.34 19.31 -9.17
N LYS A 291 -11.67 18.01 -9.19
CA LYS A 291 -10.99 17.00 -8.38
C LYS A 291 -9.70 16.58 -9.08
N LEU A 292 -8.59 16.74 -8.38
CA LEU A 292 -7.25 16.52 -8.88
C LEU A 292 -6.54 15.45 -8.06
N VAL A 293 -5.59 14.78 -8.70
CA VAL A 293 -4.73 13.77 -8.08
C VAL A 293 -3.27 14.01 -8.47
N LEU A 294 -2.34 13.88 -7.51
CA LEU A 294 -0.91 13.77 -7.86
C LEU A 294 -0.61 12.35 -8.32
N ARG A 295 0.15 12.21 -9.40
CA ARG A 295 0.56 10.89 -9.91
C ARG A 295 1.40 10.12 -8.88
N PHE A 296 1.17 8.82 -8.76
CA PHE A 296 1.97 7.91 -7.92
C PHE A 296 2.96 7.04 -8.71
N ALA A 297 2.90 7.15 -10.05
CA ALA A 297 3.79 6.52 -11.01
C ALA A 297 3.76 7.29 -12.35
N GLY A 298 4.76 7.07 -13.22
CA GLY A 298 4.85 7.72 -14.54
C GLY A 298 3.75 7.27 -15.51
N ASP A 299 3.14 6.11 -15.28
CA ASP A 299 2.12 5.48 -16.12
C ASP A 299 0.95 6.41 -16.49
N PHE A 300 0.58 7.32 -15.60
CA PHE A 300 -0.54 8.27 -15.78
C PHE A 300 -0.38 9.09 -17.05
N GLY A 301 0.77 9.75 -17.18
CA GLY A 301 1.05 10.60 -18.31
C GLY A 301 1.45 9.79 -19.53
N LEU A 302 2.27 8.76 -19.31
CA LEU A 302 2.79 7.94 -20.40
C LEU A 302 1.67 7.27 -21.18
N PHE A 303 0.77 6.52 -20.55
CA PHE A 303 -0.23 5.75 -21.30
C PHE A 303 -1.20 6.67 -22.04
N LYS A 304 -1.57 7.82 -21.46
CA LYS A 304 -2.40 8.82 -22.12
C LYS A 304 -1.69 9.49 -23.30
N MET A 305 -0.40 9.76 -23.17
CA MET A 305 0.40 10.30 -24.27
C MET A 305 0.55 9.27 -25.40
N MET A 306 0.89 8.03 -25.05
CA MET A 306 1.13 6.95 -26.02
C MET A 306 -0.15 6.46 -26.70
N SER A 307 -1.32 6.54 -26.05
CA SER A 307 -2.60 6.21 -26.69
C SER A 307 -2.98 7.17 -27.82
N ASN A 308 -2.45 8.40 -27.79
CA ASN A 308 -2.66 9.41 -28.83
C ASN A 308 -1.55 9.40 -29.90
N ALA A 309 -0.46 8.68 -29.66
CA ALA A 309 0.66 8.58 -30.59
C ALA A 309 0.33 7.59 -31.72
N VAL A 310 0.71 7.94 -32.94
CA VAL A 310 0.61 7.05 -34.11
C VAL A 310 2.00 6.54 -34.45
N PHE A 311 2.19 5.23 -34.37
CA PHE A 311 3.45 4.56 -34.70
C PHE A 311 3.22 3.33 -35.58
N SER A 312 4.18 3.05 -36.47
CA SER A 312 4.22 1.86 -37.30
C SER A 312 4.77 0.66 -36.52
N TYR A 313 4.32 -0.56 -36.84
CA TYR A 313 4.90 -1.80 -36.30
C TYR A 313 6.42 -1.92 -36.53
N ARG A 314 6.96 -1.21 -37.54
CA ARG A 314 8.40 -1.16 -37.85
C ARG A 314 9.22 -0.36 -36.84
N GLN A 315 8.56 0.48 -36.04
CA GLN A 315 9.20 1.28 -34.99
C GLN A 315 9.28 0.51 -33.67
N LEU A 316 8.62 -0.64 -33.54
CA LEU A 316 8.66 -1.46 -32.33
C LEU A 316 9.95 -2.29 -32.26
N PRO A 317 10.60 -2.38 -31.09
CA PRO A 317 10.10 -1.92 -29.79
C PRO A 317 10.38 -0.43 -29.56
N ILE A 318 9.38 0.26 -29.02
CA ILE A 318 9.50 1.67 -28.62
C ILE A 318 9.85 1.73 -27.14
N ARG A 319 10.96 2.37 -26.79
CA ARG A 319 11.39 2.58 -25.41
C ARG A 319 11.21 4.03 -25.03
N VAL A 320 10.58 4.28 -23.89
CA VAL A 320 10.28 5.62 -23.41
C VAL A 320 10.81 5.76 -22.00
N PHE A 321 11.48 6.88 -21.72
CA PHE A 321 12.09 7.18 -20.43
C PHE A 321 11.54 8.48 -19.85
N GLU A 322 11.19 8.48 -18.57
CA GLU A 322 10.85 9.67 -17.82
C GLU A 322 11.47 9.64 -16.43
N LEU A 323 12.18 10.72 -16.05
CA LEU A 323 12.42 11.02 -14.64
C LEU A 323 11.11 11.51 -14.02
N SER A 324 10.41 10.60 -13.34
CA SER A 324 9.00 10.75 -12.95
C SER A 324 8.83 11.12 -11.47
N PRO A 325 8.74 12.42 -11.11
CA PRO A 325 8.25 12.84 -9.79
C PRO A 325 6.92 12.18 -9.45
N SER A 326 6.89 11.41 -8.36
CA SER A 326 5.77 10.58 -7.97
C SER A 326 5.48 10.75 -6.49
N TYR A 327 4.19 10.65 -6.15
CA TYR A 327 3.68 10.94 -4.82
C TYR A 327 2.81 9.79 -4.32
N ARG A 328 3.16 9.22 -3.16
CA ARG A 328 2.39 8.17 -2.51
C ARG A 328 2.08 8.58 -1.08
N LEU A 329 0.81 8.63 -0.71
CA LEU A 329 0.35 8.99 0.62
C LEU A 329 0.53 7.80 1.59
N GLU A 330 1.78 7.37 1.80
CA GLU A 330 2.13 6.32 2.73
C GLU A 330 1.74 6.71 4.17
N LYS A 331 1.43 5.75 5.05
CA LYS A 331 1.17 6.08 6.46
C LYS A 331 2.43 6.70 7.08
N SER A 332 2.25 7.70 7.94
CA SER A 332 3.39 8.44 8.52
C SER A 332 4.37 7.51 9.25
N GLY A 333 3.85 6.51 9.98
CA GLY A 333 4.66 5.49 10.65
C GLY A 333 5.38 4.51 9.71
N GLU A 334 5.04 4.46 8.42
CA GLU A 334 5.70 3.63 7.42
C GLU A 334 6.86 4.37 6.72
N CYS A 335 6.95 5.69 6.84
CA CYS A 335 7.99 6.49 6.20
C CYS A 335 9.32 6.35 6.96
N VAL A 336 10.41 6.04 6.25
CA VAL A 336 11.73 5.75 6.86
C VAL A 336 12.85 6.38 6.03
N GLY A 337 13.31 7.56 6.43
CA GLY A 337 14.38 8.30 5.77
C GLY A 337 14.20 8.34 4.24
N LEU A 338 15.30 8.24 3.49
CA LEU A 338 15.29 8.09 2.03
C LEU A 338 14.86 6.70 1.50
N ARG A 339 14.49 5.74 2.37
CA ARG A 339 14.14 4.37 1.96
C ARG A 339 12.66 4.25 1.61
N ARG A 340 11.79 4.94 2.34
CA ARG A 340 10.34 4.94 2.11
C ARG A 340 9.81 6.36 2.31
N LEU A 341 9.39 6.96 1.21
CA LEU A 341 9.09 8.38 1.05
C LEU A 341 7.67 8.57 0.56
N ARG A 342 7.11 9.76 0.80
CA ARG A 342 5.86 10.17 0.14
C ARG A 342 6.08 10.91 -1.17
N ALA A 343 7.22 11.57 -1.33
CA ALA A 343 7.63 12.19 -2.59
C ALA A 343 8.98 11.64 -3.02
N PHE A 344 9.07 11.19 -4.26
CA PHE A 344 10.28 10.61 -4.84
C PHE A 344 10.28 10.78 -6.35
N THR A 345 11.44 10.64 -6.98
CA THR A 345 11.58 10.68 -8.44
C THR A 345 12.00 9.28 -8.90
N MET A 346 11.20 8.65 -9.75
CA MET A 346 11.56 7.35 -10.33
C MET A 346 12.16 7.56 -11.73
N PRO A 347 13.35 7.04 -12.03
CA PRO A 347 13.79 6.85 -13.41
C PRO A 347 12.98 5.68 -14.00
N ASP A 348 11.94 6.01 -14.77
CA ASP A 348 10.99 5.03 -15.28
C ASP A 348 11.22 4.77 -16.76
N ILE A 349 11.19 3.48 -17.16
CA ILE A 349 11.37 3.06 -18.56
C ILE A 349 10.23 2.12 -18.92
N HIS A 350 9.52 2.46 -19.99
CA HIS A 350 8.44 1.64 -20.55
C HIS A 350 8.76 1.23 -21.98
N CYS A 351 8.56 -0.04 -22.28
CA CYS A 351 8.82 -0.62 -23.59
C CYS A 351 7.53 -1.13 -24.21
N PHE A 352 7.15 -0.56 -25.34
CA PHE A 352 6.02 -1.01 -26.15
C PHE A 352 6.54 -2.00 -27.18
N CYS A 353 6.11 -3.26 -27.06
CA CYS A 353 6.54 -4.36 -27.89
C CYS A 353 5.37 -4.88 -28.73
N ARG A 354 5.66 -5.49 -29.89
CA ARG A 354 4.64 -6.02 -30.79
C ARG A 354 3.99 -7.31 -30.30
N ASP A 355 4.76 -8.13 -29.58
CA ASP A 355 4.38 -9.45 -29.11
C ASP A 355 5.20 -9.82 -27.85
N LEU A 356 4.79 -10.90 -27.19
CA LEU A 356 5.43 -11.40 -25.96
C LEU A 356 6.90 -11.76 -26.17
N LYS A 357 7.27 -12.30 -27.35
CA LYS A 357 8.65 -12.68 -27.64
C LYS A 357 9.55 -11.44 -27.67
N GLN A 358 9.14 -10.39 -28.37
CA GLN A 358 9.85 -9.12 -28.37
C GLN A 358 9.88 -8.51 -26.96
N GLY A 359 8.81 -8.66 -26.19
CA GLY A 359 8.79 -8.25 -24.77
C GLY A 359 9.82 -8.99 -23.91
N MET A 360 9.99 -10.30 -24.10
CA MET A 360 11.01 -11.09 -23.40
C MET A 360 12.45 -10.71 -23.83
N ASP A 361 12.66 -10.40 -25.11
CA ASP A 361 13.95 -9.92 -25.61
C ASP A 361 14.30 -8.55 -24.98
N GLU A 362 13.34 -7.63 -24.93
CA GLU A 362 13.51 -6.32 -24.26
C GLU A 362 13.73 -6.45 -22.76
N TYR A 363 12.99 -7.35 -22.11
CA TYR A 363 13.17 -7.65 -20.69
C TYR A 363 14.60 -8.12 -20.41
N LYS A 364 15.14 -9.04 -21.23
CA LYS A 364 16.50 -9.55 -21.08
C LYS A 364 17.55 -8.45 -21.27
N LEU A 365 17.37 -7.57 -22.26
CA LEU A 365 18.24 -6.41 -22.50
C LEU A 365 18.28 -5.46 -21.29
N ILE A 366 17.12 -5.14 -20.72
CA ILE A 366 17.04 -4.25 -19.55
C ILE A 366 17.62 -4.95 -18.32
N PHE A 367 17.34 -6.24 -18.13
CA PHE A 367 17.92 -7.04 -17.05
C PHE A 367 19.45 -7.05 -17.09
N GLU A 368 20.05 -7.28 -18.26
CA GLU A 368 21.51 -7.24 -18.43
C GLU A 368 22.06 -5.84 -18.11
N SER A 369 21.39 -4.80 -18.60
CA SER A 369 21.78 -3.41 -18.35
C SER A 369 21.74 -3.07 -16.86
N TYR A 370 20.68 -3.47 -16.15
CA TYR A 370 20.52 -3.26 -14.71
C TYR A 370 21.48 -4.13 -13.89
N THR A 371 21.79 -5.35 -14.32
CA THR A 371 22.81 -6.21 -13.70
C THR A 371 24.16 -5.49 -13.69
N ARG A 372 24.62 -5.11 -14.88
CA ARG A 372 25.90 -4.39 -15.06
C ARG A 372 25.94 -3.11 -14.24
N LEU A 373 24.81 -2.40 -14.17
CA LEU A 373 24.65 -1.19 -13.39
C LEU A 373 24.87 -1.46 -11.90
N ALA A 374 24.12 -2.39 -11.32
CA ALA A 374 24.19 -2.72 -9.90
C ALA A 374 25.61 -3.20 -9.49
N GLU A 375 26.24 -4.00 -10.34
CA GLU A 375 27.64 -4.43 -10.16
C GLU A 375 28.63 -3.26 -10.21
N SER A 376 28.49 -2.36 -11.19
CA SER A 376 29.37 -1.19 -11.33
C SER A 376 29.29 -0.22 -10.15
N MET A 377 28.13 -0.16 -9.48
CA MET A 377 27.93 0.66 -8.28
C MET A 377 28.48 -0.01 -7.01
N GLY A 378 28.93 -1.27 -7.09
CA GLY A 378 29.39 -2.04 -5.93
C GLY A 378 28.29 -2.29 -4.91
N ILE A 379 27.02 -2.34 -5.35
CA ILE A 379 25.88 -2.60 -4.48
C ILE A 379 25.62 -4.10 -4.46
N ASP A 380 25.60 -4.69 -3.27
CA ASP A 380 25.15 -6.06 -3.11
C ASP A 380 23.63 -6.16 -3.17
N TYR A 381 23.13 -7.17 -3.88
CA TYR A 381 21.71 -7.41 -4.08
C TYR A 381 21.40 -8.90 -4.21
N VAL A 382 20.14 -9.24 -3.95
CA VAL A 382 19.52 -10.53 -4.21
C VAL A 382 18.65 -10.42 -5.45
N VAL A 383 18.75 -11.39 -6.35
CA VAL A 383 17.85 -11.51 -7.50
C VAL A 383 16.58 -12.23 -7.05
N ALA A 384 15.44 -11.56 -7.19
CA ALA A 384 14.14 -12.12 -6.84
C ALA A 384 13.19 -12.02 -8.04
N PHE A 385 12.48 -13.10 -8.35
CA PHE A 385 11.40 -13.12 -9.33
C PHE A 385 10.08 -13.46 -8.67
N ARG A 386 9.01 -12.81 -9.12
CA ARG A 386 7.63 -13.25 -8.92
C ARG A 386 7.04 -13.54 -10.29
N VAL A 387 6.53 -14.74 -10.52
CA VAL A 387 6.14 -15.18 -11.86
C VAL A 387 4.98 -16.16 -11.81
N VAL A 388 4.09 -16.09 -12.80
CA VAL A 388 3.02 -17.08 -12.98
C VAL A 388 3.63 -18.44 -13.33
N GLU A 389 3.23 -19.50 -12.62
CA GLU A 389 3.87 -20.81 -12.68
C GLU A 389 3.84 -21.45 -14.08
N SER A 390 2.78 -21.22 -14.85
CA SER A 390 2.70 -21.66 -16.26
C SER A 390 3.76 -20.99 -17.12
N PHE A 391 3.90 -19.66 -17.01
CA PHE A 391 4.89 -18.90 -17.77
C PHE A 391 6.32 -19.32 -17.38
N TYR A 392 6.60 -19.52 -16.10
CA TYR A 392 7.89 -20.04 -15.65
C TYR A 392 8.18 -21.43 -16.24
N SER A 393 7.19 -22.32 -16.20
CA SER A 393 7.35 -23.70 -16.68
C SER A 393 7.64 -23.78 -18.19
N GLU A 394 7.01 -22.91 -18.99
CA GLU A 394 7.23 -22.81 -20.43
C GLU A 394 8.58 -22.18 -20.80
N ASN A 395 9.14 -21.34 -19.91
CA ASN A 395 10.30 -20.50 -20.20
C ASN A 395 11.50 -20.74 -19.26
N ARG A 396 11.67 -21.95 -18.73
CA ARG A 396 12.73 -22.27 -17.75
C ARG A 396 14.14 -21.90 -18.22
N GLU A 397 14.48 -22.18 -19.47
CA GLU A 397 15.81 -21.84 -20.01
C GLU A 397 16.03 -20.32 -20.04
N TRP A 398 14.98 -19.53 -20.29
CA TRP A 398 15.07 -18.08 -20.24
C TRP A 398 15.36 -17.57 -18.82
N PHE A 399 14.77 -18.18 -17.77
CA PHE A 399 15.13 -17.84 -16.39
C PHE A 399 16.56 -18.24 -16.02
N LYS A 400 17.03 -19.39 -16.52
CA LYS A 400 18.42 -19.82 -16.37
C LYS A 400 19.38 -18.83 -17.01
N ASP A 401 19.12 -18.37 -18.23
CA ASP A 401 19.90 -17.32 -18.90
C ASP A 401 19.98 -16.04 -18.04
N LEU A 402 18.87 -15.60 -17.43
CA LEU A 402 18.86 -14.41 -16.57
C LEU A 402 19.69 -14.61 -15.29
N VAL A 403 19.61 -15.80 -14.69
CA VAL A 403 20.42 -16.17 -13.53
C VAL A 403 21.90 -16.19 -13.89
N GLU A 404 22.27 -16.76 -15.04
CA GLU A 404 23.64 -16.76 -15.56
C GLU A 404 24.16 -15.34 -15.80
N ILE A 405 23.35 -14.47 -16.42
CA ILE A 405 23.70 -13.04 -16.62
C ILE A 405 24.01 -12.38 -15.28
N SER A 406 23.20 -12.65 -14.24
CA SER A 406 23.41 -12.04 -12.92
C SER A 406 24.57 -12.64 -12.12
N GLY A 407 25.09 -13.80 -12.54
CA GLY A 407 26.09 -14.57 -11.80
C GLY A 407 25.65 -14.98 -10.39
N LYS A 408 24.36 -14.89 -10.05
CA LYS A 408 23.83 -15.09 -8.70
C LYS A 408 22.59 -16.00 -8.74
N PRO A 409 22.40 -16.91 -7.78
CA PRO A 409 21.16 -17.67 -7.65
C PRO A 409 19.98 -16.73 -7.36
N ALA A 410 18.82 -17.09 -7.89
CA ALA A 410 17.61 -16.29 -7.74
C ALA A 410 16.59 -16.95 -6.82
N PHE A 411 15.96 -16.13 -5.97
CA PHE A 411 14.72 -16.49 -5.31
C PHE A 411 13.56 -16.36 -6.31
N ILE A 412 12.68 -17.36 -6.40
CA ILE A 412 11.51 -17.31 -7.28
C ILE A 412 10.25 -17.67 -6.49
N GLU A 413 9.30 -16.74 -6.47
CA GLU A 413 7.92 -16.97 -6.07
C GLU A 413 7.09 -17.34 -7.30
N LEU A 414 6.56 -18.56 -7.30
CA LEU A 414 5.69 -19.10 -8.33
C LEU A 414 4.24 -18.89 -7.92
N LEU A 415 3.57 -18.00 -8.66
CA LEU A 415 2.17 -17.67 -8.49
C LEU A 415 1.32 -18.69 -9.26
N PRO A 416 0.27 -19.28 -8.66
CA PRO A 416 -0.57 -20.24 -9.38
C PRO A 416 -1.34 -19.61 -10.55
N GLU A 417 -1.59 -18.31 -10.48
CA GLU A 417 -2.36 -17.54 -11.45
C GLU A 417 -1.91 -16.08 -11.47
N MET A 418 -2.25 -15.38 -12.54
CA MET A 418 -1.93 -13.97 -12.73
C MET A 418 -2.82 -13.09 -11.83
N LYS A 419 -2.28 -12.62 -10.70
CA LYS A 419 -2.97 -11.75 -9.73
C LYS A 419 -2.68 -10.25 -9.94
N HIS A 420 -1.66 -9.94 -10.73
CA HIS A 420 -1.23 -8.59 -11.02
C HIS A 420 -1.32 -8.32 -12.52
N TYR A 421 -1.04 -7.09 -12.95
CA TYR A 421 -1.05 -6.72 -14.37
C TYR A 421 0.19 -7.22 -15.14
N TRP A 422 1.11 -7.92 -14.46
CA TRP A 422 2.34 -8.48 -15.01
C TRP A 422 2.35 -10.02 -14.86
N ILE A 423 2.99 -10.70 -15.80
CA ILE A 423 3.19 -12.17 -15.80
C ILE A 423 4.49 -12.57 -15.10
N VAL A 424 5.51 -11.70 -15.16
CA VAL A 424 6.76 -11.83 -14.41
C VAL A 424 7.21 -10.45 -13.96
N LYS A 425 7.71 -10.39 -12.73
CA LYS A 425 8.39 -9.24 -12.14
C LYS A 425 9.73 -9.71 -11.58
N HIS A 426 10.83 -9.10 -11.99
CA HIS A 426 12.07 -9.20 -11.21
C HIS A 426 12.29 -7.97 -10.34
N GLU A 427 13.06 -8.20 -9.29
CA GLU A 427 13.51 -7.21 -8.34
C GLU A 427 14.97 -7.49 -7.99
N TYR A 428 15.80 -6.46 -7.96
CA TYR A 428 17.04 -6.52 -7.19
C TYR A 428 16.76 -6.00 -5.80
N GLN A 429 16.85 -6.91 -4.84
CA GLN A 429 16.56 -6.65 -3.45
C GLN A 429 17.87 -6.32 -2.74
N PHE A 430 18.03 -5.06 -2.36
CA PHE A 430 19.13 -4.65 -1.51
C PHE A 430 18.75 -4.87 -0.04
N ILE A 431 19.74 -5.23 0.76
CA ILE A 431 19.58 -5.35 2.21
C ILE A 431 20.27 -4.14 2.86
N ASP A 432 19.51 -3.36 3.61
CA ASP A 432 20.00 -2.16 4.26
C ASP A 432 20.86 -2.46 5.51
N SER A 433 21.45 -1.41 6.09
CA SER A 433 22.32 -1.49 7.28
C SER A 433 21.70 -2.13 8.53
N VAL A 434 20.37 -2.28 8.57
CA VAL A 434 19.62 -2.86 9.69
C VAL A 434 18.90 -4.15 9.29
N GLY A 435 19.24 -4.67 8.12
CA GLY A 435 18.72 -5.93 7.60
C GLY A 435 17.35 -5.85 6.95
N GLY A 436 16.85 -4.63 6.67
CA GLY A 436 15.63 -4.43 5.92
C GLY A 436 15.86 -4.60 4.42
N SER A 437 14.97 -5.32 3.75
CA SER A 437 14.96 -5.39 2.29
C SER A 437 14.33 -4.12 1.70
N ALA A 438 14.85 -3.71 0.55
CA ALA A 438 14.18 -2.76 -0.32
C ALA A 438 14.56 -2.99 -1.77
N GLN A 439 13.64 -2.63 -2.66
CA GLN A 439 13.76 -2.86 -4.09
C GLN A 439 14.63 -1.76 -4.71
N LEU A 440 15.73 -2.13 -5.35
CA LEU A 440 16.63 -1.20 -6.05
C LEU A 440 16.18 -0.94 -7.49
N CYS A 441 15.90 -2.00 -8.25
CA CYS A 441 15.35 -1.93 -9.59
C CYS A 441 14.27 -2.99 -9.78
N THR A 442 13.44 -2.81 -10.80
CA THR A 442 12.44 -3.78 -11.22
C THR A 442 12.22 -3.71 -12.72
N VAL A 443 11.93 -4.86 -13.32
CA VAL A 443 11.33 -4.94 -14.65
C VAL A 443 10.13 -5.85 -14.54
N GLN A 444 9.06 -5.45 -15.21
CA GLN A 444 7.77 -6.13 -15.23
C GLN A 444 7.41 -6.40 -16.69
N LEU A 445 6.96 -7.61 -16.98
CA LEU A 445 6.49 -8.02 -18.30
C LEU A 445 4.98 -8.26 -18.29
#